data_AF-A0A7X8N8E8-F1
#
_entry.id   AF-A0A7X8N8E8-F1
#
_cell.length_a   1.000
_cell.length_b   1.000
_cell.length_c   1.000
_cell.angle_alpha   90.00
_cell.angle_beta   90.00
_cell.angle_gamma   90.00
#
_symmetry.space_group_name_H-M   'P 1'
#
loop_
_entity.id
_entity.type
_entity.pdbx_description
1 polymer ?
#
loop_
_entity_poly.entity_id
_entity_poly.type
_entity_poly.pdbx_seq_one_letter_code
_entity_poly.pdbx_strand_id
1 'polypeptide(L)'
;MTANQTLIQEKLNSYFSTIFEKKLIKEIINIGVFKTIKTGDSLINIGDQMTHIPLILNGVIKIIRENDHGDEIALYFLGEGDTCAISIMNCINKKDSIFKCIAEKDSEIILIPFENVLKWFKLFDTWSYFILNSYHERLYEMVDSIDGLAFTKLDERLQKYLTETVKVMESHELNITHQKIADDLNTSRVVISRLLKQFEHEGKIELLRNKLIVKVFN
;
A
#
# COMPACT_ATOMS: atom_id res chain seq x y z
N MET A 1 -5.76 -32.58 19.70
CA MET A 1 -5.74 -31.15 19.30
C MET A 1 -6.44 -30.36 20.39
N THR A 2 -5.91 -29.20 20.76
CA THR A 2 -6.58 -28.30 21.72
C THR A 2 -7.76 -27.58 21.04
N ALA A 3 -8.69 -27.02 21.81
CA ALA A 3 -9.81 -26.24 21.26
C ALA A 3 -9.34 -25.08 20.36
N ASN A 4 -8.20 -24.47 20.72
CA ASN A 4 -7.53 -23.44 19.92
C ASN A 4 -7.04 -23.98 18.57
N GLN A 5 -6.43 -25.17 18.55
CA GLN A 5 -5.94 -25.80 17.32
C GLN A 5 -7.07 -26.19 16.35
N THR A 6 -8.21 -26.64 16.86
CA THR A 6 -9.39 -26.96 16.03
C THR A 6 -9.95 -25.70 15.39
N LEU A 7 -10.08 -24.61 16.15
CA LEU A 7 -10.56 -23.32 15.62
C LEU A 7 -9.62 -22.74 14.57
N ILE A 8 -8.30 -22.78 14.82
CA ILE A 8 -7.29 -22.33 13.84
C ILE A 8 -7.37 -23.15 12.56
N GLN A 9 -7.54 -24.48 12.67
CA GLN A 9 -7.66 -25.35 11.49
C GLN A 9 -8.89 -25.00 10.65
N GLU A 10 -10.05 -24.80 11.28
CA GLU A 10 -11.28 -24.41 10.57
C GLU A 10 -11.10 -23.08 9.84
N LYS A 11 -10.49 -22.08 10.50
CA LYS A 11 -10.29 -20.75 9.93
C LYS A 11 -9.20 -20.70 8.86
N LEU A 12 -8.11 -21.46 8.99
CA LEU A 12 -7.07 -21.52 7.95
C LEU A 12 -7.57 -22.17 6.66
N ASN A 13 -8.50 -23.13 6.77
CA ASN A 13 -9.04 -23.85 5.63
C ASN A 13 -9.96 -23.00 4.74
N SER A 14 -10.41 -21.83 5.20
CA SER A 14 -11.23 -20.95 4.36
C SER A 14 -10.42 -20.26 3.26
N TYR A 15 -9.18 -19.87 3.56
CA TYR A 15 -8.36 -19.04 2.65
C TYR A 15 -6.94 -19.59 2.48
N PHE A 16 -6.17 -19.69 3.56
CA PHE A 16 -4.74 -20.01 3.49
C PHE A 16 -4.43 -21.45 3.04
N SER A 17 -5.37 -22.39 3.11
CA SER A 17 -5.15 -23.77 2.65
C SER A 17 -4.94 -23.92 1.15
N THR A 18 -5.35 -22.94 0.33
CA THR A 18 -5.09 -22.94 -1.12
C THR A 18 -3.74 -22.31 -1.45
N ILE A 19 -3.18 -21.53 -0.53
CA ILE A 19 -1.92 -20.79 -0.71
C ILE A 19 -0.75 -21.58 -0.13
N PHE A 20 -0.90 -22.16 1.06
CA PHE A 20 0.18 -22.78 1.81
C PHE A 20 0.25 -24.29 1.64
N GLU A 21 1.46 -24.81 1.68
CA GLU A 21 1.71 -26.25 1.75
C GLU A 21 1.04 -26.88 2.97
N LYS A 22 0.52 -28.11 2.82
CA LYS A 22 -0.14 -28.85 3.92
C LYS A 22 0.75 -29.00 5.16
N LYS A 23 2.07 -29.09 5.00
CA LYS A 23 3.02 -29.17 6.12
C LYS A 23 3.10 -27.84 6.88
N LEU A 24 3.16 -26.72 6.17
CA LEU A 24 3.15 -25.39 6.76
C LEU A 24 1.84 -25.11 7.49
N ILE A 25 0.69 -25.48 6.91
CA ILE A 25 -0.61 -25.36 7.61
C ILE A 25 -0.60 -26.09 8.94
N LYS A 26 -0.05 -27.32 9.00
CA LYS A 26 0.08 -28.07 10.26
C LYS A 26 0.97 -27.37 11.28
N GLU A 27 2.07 -26.77 10.83
CA GLU A 27 2.96 -25.99 11.68
C GLU A 27 2.23 -24.77 12.26
N ILE A 28 1.51 -24.00 11.42
CA ILE A 28 0.72 -22.84 11.86
C ILE A 28 -0.35 -23.27 12.87
N ILE A 29 -1.07 -24.38 12.62
CA ILE A 29 -2.06 -24.91 13.58
C ILE A 29 -1.39 -25.22 14.93
N ASN A 30 -0.18 -25.77 14.92
CA ASN A 30 0.47 -26.22 16.14
C ASN A 30 0.97 -25.06 17.02
N ILE A 31 1.51 -24.00 16.40
CA ILE A 31 2.18 -22.90 17.13
C ILE A 31 1.40 -21.59 17.13
N GLY A 32 0.44 -21.43 16.22
CA GLY A 32 -0.27 -20.19 16.02
C GLY A 32 -1.17 -19.86 17.21
N VAL A 33 -1.30 -18.58 17.51
CA VAL A 33 -2.19 -18.08 18.56
C VAL A 33 -3.35 -17.35 17.90
N PHE A 34 -4.55 -17.90 18.01
CA PHE A 34 -5.76 -17.21 17.57
C PHE A 34 -6.08 -16.04 18.50
N LYS A 35 -6.41 -14.89 17.92
CA LYS A 35 -6.83 -13.69 18.64
C LYS A 35 -7.98 -13.02 17.90
N THR A 36 -8.96 -12.55 18.66
CA THR A 36 -10.03 -11.67 18.18
C THR A 36 -9.78 -10.26 18.67
N ILE A 37 -10.02 -9.27 17.82
CA ILE A 37 -9.82 -7.85 18.12
C ILE A 37 -11.08 -7.10 17.77
N LYS A 38 -11.59 -6.25 18.68
CA LYS A 38 -12.79 -5.47 18.42
C LYS A 38 -12.47 -4.20 17.66
N THR A 39 -13.45 -3.73 16.90
CA THR A 39 -13.36 -2.44 16.20
C THR A 39 -12.94 -1.33 17.17
N GLY A 40 -11.90 -0.59 16.83
CA GLY A 40 -11.29 0.45 17.65
C GLY A 40 -10.13 -0.01 18.56
N ASP A 41 -9.98 -1.32 18.80
CA ASP A 41 -8.90 -1.83 19.64
C ASP A 41 -7.55 -1.81 18.90
N SER A 42 -6.49 -1.56 19.66
CA SER A 42 -5.11 -1.61 19.18
C SER A 42 -4.56 -3.04 19.22
N LEU A 43 -4.01 -3.50 18.09
CA LEU A 43 -3.22 -4.73 18.01
C LEU A 43 -1.77 -4.50 18.47
N ILE A 44 -1.18 -3.39 18.05
CA ILE A 44 0.22 -2.98 18.28
C ILE A 44 0.24 -1.46 18.43
N ASN A 45 0.99 -0.95 19.39
CA ASN A 45 1.29 0.47 19.56
C ASN A 45 2.73 0.79 19.15
N ILE A 46 3.02 2.07 18.98
CA ILE A 46 4.39 2.55 18.75
C ILE A 46 5.22 2.26 20.01
N GLY A 47 6.42 1.71 19.81
CA GLY A 47 7.30 1.28 20.89
C GLY A 47 7.08 -0.16 21.37
N ASP A 48 6.01 -0.83 20.93
CA ASP A 48 5.79 -2.23 21.30
C ASP A 48 6.83 -3.15 20.65
N GLN A 49 7.25 -4.18 21.40
CA GLN A 49 8.12 -5.21 20.87
C GLN A 49 7.36 -6.16 19.95
N MET A 50 7.86 -6.27 18.73
CA MET A 50 7.28 -7.14 17.71
C MET A 50 7.80 -8.57 17.89
N THR A 51 6.98 -9.42 18.52
CA THR A 51 7.31 -10.83 18.80
C THR A 51 6.55 -11.81 17.92
N HIS A 52 5.51 -11.34 17.24
CA HIS A 52 4.63 -12.16 16.41
C HIS A 52 4.30 -11.47 15.10
N ILE A 53 3.99 -12.28 14.10
CA ILE A 53 3.57 -11.84 12.78
C ILE A 53 2.09 -12.20 12.60
N PRO A 54 1.22 -11.23 12.28
CA PRO A 54 -0.20 -11.48 12.12
C PRO A 54 -0.50 -12.06 10.73
N LEU A 55 -1.33 -13.09 10.68
CA LEU A 55 -2.12 -13.46 9.51
C LEU A 55 -3.56 -13.03 9.74
N ILE A 56 -4.11 -12.22 8.85
CA ILE A 56 -5.48 -11.74 8.95
C ILE A 56 -6.41 -12.77 8.32
N LEU A 57 -7.30 -13.35 9.13
CA LEU A 57 -8.31 -14.30 8.67
C LEU A 57 -9.60 -13.59 8.27
N ASN A 58 -9.96 -12.53 8.99
CA ASN A 58 -11.14 -11.73 8.72
C ASN A 58 -10.99 -10.33 9.35
N GLY A 59 -11.74 -9.37 8.80
CA GLY A 59 -11.79 -7.99 9.26
C GLY A 59 -10.76 -7.10 8.57
N VAL A 60 -10.48 -5.94 9.18
CA VAL A 60 -9.61 -4.90 8.60
C VAL A 60 -8.77 -4.26 9.69
N ILE A 61 -7.45 -4.25 9.51
CA ILE A 61 -6.50 -3.58 10.40
C ILE A 61 -5.91 -2.37 9.68
N LYS A 62 -6.06 -1.17 10.25
CA LYS A 62 -5.45 0.07 9.77
C LYS A 62 -4.08 0.27 10.38
N ILE A 63 -3.09 0.54 9.53
CA ILE A 63 -1.72 0.83 9.93
C ILE A 63 -1.49 2.33 9.91
N ILE A 64 -1.03 2.88 11.03
CA ILE A 64 -0.94 4.33 11.26
C ILE A 64 0.47 4.66 11.72
N ARG A 65 1.03 5.74 11.16
CA ARG A 65 2.25 6.38 11.66
C ARG A 65 1.88 7.62 12.44
N GLU A 66 2.60 7.87 13.52
CA GLU A 66 2.52 9.10 14.30
C GLU A 66 3.87 9.83 14.18
N ASN A 67 3.83 11.16 14.06
CA ASN A 67 5.04 12.00 14.12
C ASN A 67 5.31 12.46 15.57
N ASP A 68 6.43 13.16 15.80
CA ASP A 68 6.82 13.64 17.14
C ASP A 68 5.86 14.70 17.73
N HIS A 69 4.93 15.23 16.93
CA HIS A 69 3.92 16.21 17.33
C HIS A 69 2.56 15.56 17.64
N GLY A 70 2.42 14.24 17.46
CA GLY A 70 1.18 13.50 17.66
C GLY A 70 0.24 13.51 16.44
N ASP A 71 0.66 14.02 15.29
CA ASP A 71 -0.14 13.93 14.07
C ASP A 71 -0.09 12.51 13.52
N GLU A 72 -1.27 11.99 13.16
CA GLU A 72 -1.44 10.63 12.67
C GLU A 72 -1.71 10.59 11.17
N ILE A 73 -1.03 9.65 10.50
CA ILE A 73 -1.24 9.37 9.07
C ILE A 73 -1.52 7.88 8.90
N ALA A 74 -2.67 7.56 8.33
CA ALA A 74 -2.96 6.19 7.89
C ALA A 74 -2.09 5.87 6.66
N LEU A 75 -1.31 4.79 6.76
CA LEU A 75 -0.42 4.36 5.69
C LEU A 75 -1.12 3.41 4.72
N TYR A 76 -1.73 2.34 5.25
CA TYR A 76 -2.42 1.31 4.48
C TYR A 76 -3.32 0.47 5.39
N PHE A 77 -4.07 -0.46 4.79
CA PHE A 77 -4.95 -1.39 5.47
C PHE A 77 -4.53 -2.83 5.17
N LEU A 78 -4.70 -3.71 6.16
CA LEU A 78 -4.56 -5.16 6.02
C LEU A 78 -5.95 -5.80 6.10
N GLY A 79 -6.31 -6.57 5.09
CA GLY A 79 -7.56 -7.34 5.00
C GLY A 79 -7.34 -8.85 5.10
N GLU A 80 -8.41 -9.62 4.88
CA GLU A 80 -8.34 -11.08 4.80
C GLU A 80 -7.25 -11.55 3.82
N GLY A 81 -6.41 -12.48 4.25
CA GLY A 81 -5.29 -13.00 3.47
C GLY A 81 -3.99 -12.22 3.64
N ASP A 82 -4.02 -11.02 4.23
CA ASP A 82 -2.82 -10.21 4.39
C ASP A 82 -1.97 -10.62 5.60
N THR A 83 -0.70 -10.21 5.54
CA THR A 83 0.21 -10.14 6.68
C THR A 83 0.91 -8.79 6.74
N CYS A 84 1.37 -8.38 7.92
CA CYS A 84 2.13 -7.15 8.04
C CYS A 84 3.60 -7.38 7.63
N ALA A 85 3.94 -7.09 6.38
CA ALA A 85 5.29 -7.26 5.84
C ALA A 85 6.36 -6.52 6.65
N ILE A 86 6.09 -5.28 7.08
CA ILE A 86 7.05 -4.46 7.86
C ILE A 86 7.37 -5.11 9.22
N SER A 87 6.38 -5.75 9.84
CA SER A 87 6.56 -6.46 11.13
C SER A 87 7.62 -7.54 11.03
N ILE A 88 7.76 -8.19 9.87
CA ILE A 88 8.68 -9.31 9.67
C ILE A 88 10.13 -8.87 9.81
N MET A 89 10.51 -7.76 9.15
CA MET A 89 11.87 -7.26 9.21
C MET A 89 12.19 -6.61 10.56
N ASN A 90 11.20 -5.98 11.21
CA ASN A 90 11.38 -5.45 12.56
C ASN A 90 11.58 -6.57 13.59
N CYS A 91 10.85 -7.67 13.48
CA CYS A 91 11.09 -8.86 14.31
C CYS A 91 12.50 -9.41 14.12
N ILE A 92 12.95 -9.56 12.87
CA ILE A 92 14.31 -10.06 12.55
C ILE A 92 15.39 -9.15 13.15
N ASN A 93 15.20 -7.84 13.05
CA ASN A 93 16.15 -6.86 13.55
C ASN A 93 15.96 -6.50 15.04
N LYS A 94 14.99 -7.14 15.72
CA LYS A 94 14.60 -6.84 17.11
C LYS A 94 14.36 -5.35 17.35
N LYS A 95 13.62 -4.71 16.43
CA LYS A 95 13.25 -3.30 16.51
C LYS A 95 11.85 -3.16 17.07
N ASP A 96 11.67 -2.13 17.89
CA ASP A 96 10.35 -1.72 18.38
C ASP A 96 9.49 -1.22 17.22
N SER A 97 8.18 -1.31 17.39
CA SER A 97 7.23 -0.87 16.37
C SER A 97 7.32 0.64 16.14
N ILE A 98 7.40 1.02 14.87
CA ILE A 98 7.32 2.42 14.43
C ILE A 98 5.91 2.77 13.91
N PHE A 99 4.94 1.91 14.09
CA PHE A 99 3.56 2.17 13.68
C PHE A 99 2.61 1.59 14.72
N LYS A 100 1.38 2.10 14.71
CA LYS A 100 0.28 1.50 15.46
C LYS A 100 -0.70 0.81 14.52
N CYS A 101 -1.34 -0.23 15.01
CA CYS A 101 -2.27 -1.07 14.29
C CYS A 101 -3.62 -1.03 15.00
N ILE A 102 -4.66 -0.50 14.37
CA ILE A 102 -6.01 -0.41 14.95
C ILE A 102 -6.98 -1.21 14.10
N ALA A 103 -7.87 -1.96 14.73
CA ALA A 103 -8.94 -2.66 14.03
C ALA A 103 -10.03 -1.68 13.55
N GLU A 104 -10.26 -1.60 12.24
CA GLU A 104 -11.36 -0.84 11.63
C GLU A 104 -12.66 -1.64 11.55
N LYS A 105 -12.54 -2.96 11.65
CA LYS A 105 -13.64 -3.91 11.78
C LYS A 105 -13.23 -4.98 12.78
N ASP A 106 -14.20 -5.63 13.41
CA ASP A 106 -13.96 -6.81 14.23
C ASP A 106 -13.13 -7.81 13.42
N SER A 107 -12.00 -8.22 14.00
CA SER A 107 -10.96 -8.94 13.28
C SER A 107 -10.59 -10.25 13.97
N GLU A 108 -10.38 -11.26 13.15
CA GLU A 108 -9.86 -12.56 13.55
C GLU A 108 -8.46 -12.72 12.96
N ILE A 109 -7.48 -13.01 13.81
CA ILE A 109 -6.08 -13.10 13.40
C ILE A 109 -5.40 -14.33 14.00
N ILE A 110 -4.40 -14.84 13.29
CA ILE A 110 -3.44 -15.81 13.84
C ILE A 110 -2.12 -15.09 14.02
N LEU A 111 -1.59 -15.11 15.23
CA LEU A 111 -0.27 -14.61 15.56
C LEU A 111 0.74 -15.76 15.48
N ILE A 112 1.73 -15.62 14.61
CA ILE A 112 2.82 -16.58 14.44
C ILE A 112 4.06 -16.08 15.18
N PRO A 113 4.67 -16.87 16.09
CA PRO A 113 5.93 -16.51 16.73
C PRO A 113 7.04 -16.26 15.70
N PHE A 114 7.79 -15.17 15.86
CA PHE A 114 8.77 -14.76 14.84
C PHE A 114 9.90 -15.78 14.61
N GLU A 115 10.27 -16.57 15.62
CA GLU A 115 11.33 -17.58 15.56
C GLU A 115 11.08 -18.59 14.44
N ASN A 116 9.81 -18.91 14.19
CA ASN A 116 9.40 -19.85 13.16
C ASN A 116 9.42 -19.23 11.77
N VAL A 117 9.19 -17.93 11.65
CA VAL A 117 9.02 -17.25 10.36
C VAL A 117 10.29 -17.30 9.54
N LEU A 118 11.45 -17.04 10.16
CA LEU A 118 12.74 -17.09 9.46
C LEU A 118 13.08 -18.51 9.03
N LYS A 119 12.73 -19.51 9.85
CA LYS A 119 12.89 -20.92 9.53
C LYS A 119 12.01 -21.31 8.34
N TRP A 120 10.74 -20.89 8.34
CA TRP A 120 9.77 -21.20 7.28
C TRP A 120 10.15 -20.58 5.95
N PHE A 121 10.76 -19.39 5.95
CA PHE A 121 11.28 -18.76 4.73
C PHE A 121 12.31 -19.61 3.97
N LYS A 122 12.97 -20.55 4.65
CA LYS A 122 13.91 -21.50 4.01
C LYS A 122 13.30 -22.86 3.70
N LEU A 123 12.19 -23.20 4.35
CA LEU A 123 11.64 -24.57 4.33
C LEU A 123 10.38 -24.70 3.48
N PHE A 124 9.65 -23.61 3.25
CA PHE A 124 8.34 -23.63 2.59
C PHE A 124 8.29 -22.56 1.50
N ASP A 125 8.30 -22.99 0.24
CA ASP A 125 8.30 -22.10 -0.92
C ASP A 125 7.05 -21.21 -0.93
N THR A 126 5.91 -21.78 -0.53
CA THR A 126 4.63 -21.05 -0.45
C THR A 126 4.66 -19.91 0.57
N TRP A 127 5.35 -20.10 1.71
CA TRP A 127 5.56 -19.04 2.69
C TRP A 127 6.46 -17.94 2.13
N SER A 128 7.58 -18.32 1.52
CA SER A 128 8.54 -17.36 0.97
C SER A 128 7.92 -16.52 -0.13
N TYR A 129 7.17 -17.15 -1.04
CA TYR A 129 6.41 -16.46 -2.07
C TYR A 129 5.36 -15.52 -1.46
N PHE A 130 4.60 -15.97 -0.47
CA PHE A 130 3.61 -15.14 0.22
C PHE A 130 4.23 -13.89 0.86
N ILE A 131 5.36 -14.04 1.55
CA ILE A 131 6.09 -12.91 2.13
C ILE A 131 6.60 -11.97 1.05
N LEU A 132 7.24 -12.47 0.00
CA LEU A 132 7.74 -11.65 -1.11
C LEU A 132 6.62 -10.89 -1.82
N ASN A 133 5.48 -11.55 -2.05
CA ASN A 133 4.30 -10.90 -2.63
C ASN A 133 3.77 -9.80 -1.72
N SER A 134 3.69 -10.06 -0.41
CA SER A 134 3.28 -9.05 0.57
C SER A 134 4.19 -7.81 0.52
N TYR A 135 5.51 -7.98 0.38
CA TYR A 135 6.43 -6.86 0.17
C TYR A 135 6.22 -6.16 -1.17
N HIS A 136 5.97 -6.91 -2.24
CA HIS A 136 5.71 -6.35 -3.56
C HIS A 136 4.49 -5.42 -3.56
N GLU A 137 3.37 -5.87 -2.98
CA GLU A 137 2.15 -5.07 -2.86
C GLU A 137 2.41 -3.78 -2.06
N ARG A 138 3.12 -3.86 -0.93
CA ARG A 138 3.43 -2.65 -0.14
C ARG A 138 4.36 -1.67 -0.86
N LEU A 139 5.31 -2.16 -1.64
CA LEU A 139 6.14 -1.31 -2.48
C LEU A 139 5.31 -0.63 -3.57
N TYR A 140 4.36 -1.35 -4.17
CA TYR A 140 3.47 -0.80 -5.20
C TYR A 140 2.54 0.28 -4.62
N GLU A 141 1.92 0.04 -3.48
CA GLU A 141 1.10 1.04 -2.76
C GLU A 141 1.89 2.30 -2.38
N MET A 142 3.16 2.14 -1.98
CA MET A 142 4.05 3.26 -1.69
C MET A 142 4.32 4.08 -2.96
N VAL A 143 4.60 3.43 -4.09
CA VAL A 143 4.81 4.11 -5.37
C VAL A 143 3.53 4.84 -5.80
N ASP A 144 2.36 4.21 -5.69
CA ASP A 144 1.07 4.83 -6.02
C ASP A 144 0.78 6.06 -5.14
N SER A 145 1.10 5.99 -3.85
CA SER A 145 1.00 7.13 -2.92
C SER A 145 1.94 8.28 -3.30
N ILE A 146 3.19 7.97 -3.68
CA ILE A 146 4.16 8.95 -4.17
C ILE A 146 3.68 9.59 -5.48
N ASP A 147 3.16 8.77 -6.39
CA ASP A 147 2.59 9.21 -7.66
C ASP A 147 1.43 10.18 -7.40
N GLY A 148 0.51 9.86 -6.50
CA GLY A 148 -0.56 10.79 -6.10
C GLY A 148 -0.01 12.14 -5.62
N LEU A 149 0.97 12.15 -4.72
CA LEU A 149 1.58 13.39 -4.20
C LEU A 149 2.37 14.17 -5.27
N ALA A 150 3.08 13.46 -6.16
CA ALA A 150 3.88 14.07 -7.21
C ALA A 150 2.99 14.64 -8.32
N PHE A 151 1.90 13.96 -8.66
CA PHE A 151 1.04 14.30 -9.80
C PHE A 151 -0.09 15.26 -9.44
N THR A 152 -0.63 15.25 -8.22
CA THR A 152 -1.54 16.31 -7.72
C THR A 152 -0.82 17.65 -7.47
N LYS A 153 0.51 17.68 -7.55
CA LYS A 153 1.27 18.95 -7.67
C LYS A 153 1.69 19.23 -9.11
N LEU A 154 1.76 18.19 -9.95
CA LEU A 154 2.19 18.33 -11.34
C LEU A 154 1.05 18.77 -12.25
N ASP A 155 -0.19 18.37 -11.97
CA ASP A 155 -1.41 18.88 -12.59
C ASP A 155 -1.55 20.40 -12.36
N GLU A 156 -1.40 20.90 -11.14
CA GLU A 156 -1.41 22.33 -10.81
C GLU A 156 -0.28 23.08 -11.54
N ARG A 157 0.93 22.50 -11.55
CA ARG A 157 2.08 23.06 -12.28
C ARG A 157 1.85 23.04 -13.78
N LEU A 158 1.23 22.00 -14.33
CA LEU A 158 0.89 21.88 -15.75
C LEU A 158 -0.19 22.89 -16.12
N GLN A 159 -1.25 23.03 -15.32
CA GLN A 159 -2.29 24.04 -15.48
C GLN A 159 -1.69 25.45 -15.48
N LYS A 160 -0.84 25.76 -14.49
CA LYS A 160 -0.13 27.04 -14.42
C LYS A 160 0.77 27.25 -15.63
N TYR A 161 1.55 26.25 -16.02
CA TYR A 161 2.43 26.30 -17.18
C TYR A 161 1.67 26.59 -18.47
N LEU A 162 0.57 25.87 -18.73
CA LEU A 162 -0.26 26.08 -19.92
C LEU A 162 -0.91 27.46 -19.90
N THR A 163 -1.42 27.89 -18.74
CA THR A 163 -2.04 29.21 -18.56
C THR A 163 -1.04 30.34 -18.83
N GLU A 164 0.18 30.27 -18.28
CA GLU A 164 1.23 31.25 -18.53
C GLU A 164 1.71 31.21 -19.99
N THR A 165 1.78 30.03 -20.61
CA THR A 165 2.16 29.89 -22.02
C THR A 165 1.12 30.55 -22.94
N VAL A 166 -0.18 30.39 -22.66
CA VAL A 166 -1.26 31.07 -23.39
C VAL A 166 -1.13 32.60 -23.28
N LYS A 167 -0.83 33.11 -22.08
CA LYS A 167 -0.63 34.55 -21.86
C LYS A 167 0.55 35.10 -22.65
N VAL A 168 1.68 34.39 -22.65
CA VAL A 168 2.91 34.82 -23.34
C VAL A 168 2.76 34.73 -24.86
N MET A 169 2.08 33.71 -25.36
CA MET A 169 1.90 33.47 -26.81
C MET A 169 0.67 34.20 -27.38
N GLU A 170 -0.12 34.86 -26.52
CA GLU A 170 -1.40 35.51 -26.87
C GLU A 170 -2.34 34.60 -27.69
N SER A 171 -2.28 33.29 -27.43
CA SER A 171 -3.00 32.27 -28.20
C SER A 171 -3.37 31.09 -27.32
N HIS A 172 -4.62 30.66 -27.42
CA HIS A 172 -5.11 29.42 -26.80
C HIS A 172 -4.68 28.17 -27.57
N GLU A 173 -4.24 28.30 -28.83
CA GLU A 173 -3.65 27.22 -29.61
C GLU A 173 -2.13 27.24 -29.42
N LEU A 174 -1.59 26.18 -28.81
CA LEU A 174 -0.18 26.04 -28.50
C LEU A 174 0.45 24.94 -29.39
N ASN A 175 1.44 25.34 -30.19
CA ASN A 175 2.27 24.43 -30.99
C ASN A 175 3.42 23.87 -30.12
N ILE A 176 3.09 22.99 -29.18
CA ILE A 176 4.04 22.43 -28.22
C ILE A 176 3.92 20.92 -28.15
N THR A 177 5.05 20.23 -27.96
CA THR A 177 5.08 18.77 -27.82
C THR A 177 5.00 18.34 -26.37
N HIS A 178 4.48 17.15 -26.11
CA HIS A 178 4.47 16.57 -24.75
C HIS A 178 5.89 16.45 -24.17
N GLN A 179 6.89 16.22 -25.02
CA GLN A 179 8.28 16.16 -24.58
C GLN A 179 8.76 17.52 -24.09
N LYS A 180 8.47 18.60 -24.82
CA LYS A 180 8.87 19.95 -24.43
C LYS A 180 8.24 20.38 -23.10
N ILE A 181 6.96 20.08 -22.90
CA ILE A 181 6.27 20.32 -21.62
C ILE A 181 6.93 19.50 -20.50
N ALA A 182 7.31 18.25 -20.78
CA ALA A 182 7.94 17.37 -19.80
C ALA A 182 9.31 17.91 -19.36
N ASP A 183 10.10 18.39 -20.32
CA ASP A 183 11.40 19.00 -20.06
C ASP A 183 11.23 20.28 -19.21
N ASP A 184 10.28 21.15 -19.57
CA ASP A 184 10.05 22.41 -18.85
C ASP A 184 9.50 22.19 -17.42
N LEU A 185 8.79 21.07 -17.19
CA LEU A 185 8.26 20.70 -15.88
C LEU A 185 9.16 19.73 -15.11
N ASN A 186 10.34 19.38 -15.63
CA ASN A 186 11.27 18.41 -15.05
C ASN A 186 10.60 17.07 -14.71
N THR A 187 9.94 16.46 -15.68
CA THR A 187 9.22 15.19 -15.55
C THR A 187 9.36 14.34 -16.82
N SER A 188 8.73 13.17 -16.87
CA SER A 188 8.76 12.32 -18.06
C SER A 188 7.64 12.65 -19.06
N ARG A 189 7.89 12.40 -20.35
CA ARG A 189 6.88 12.53 -21.40
C ARG A 189 5.65 11.65 -21.18
N VAL A 190 5.83 10.46 -20.60
CA VAL A 190 4.74 9.52 -20.30
C VAL A 190 3.77 10.14 -19.30
N VAL A 191 4.32 10.77 -18.26
CA VAL A 191 3.54 11.46 -17.23
C VAL A 191 2.75 12.63 -17.82
N ILE A 192 3.40 13.51 -18.58
CA ILE A 192 2.70 14.64 -19.24
C ILE A 192 1.61 14.13 -20.19
N SER A 193 1.86 13.04 -20.91
CA SER A 193 0.85 12.46 -21.81
C SER A 193 -0.38 11.96 -21.05
N ARG A 194 -0.20 11.41 -19.84
CA ARG A 194 -1.31 10.98 -18.98
C ARG A 194 -2.11 12.17 -18.47
N LEU A 195 -1.43 13.22 -17.98
CA LEU A 195 -2.09 14.43 -17.46
C LEU A 195 -2.82 15.23 -18.54
N LEU A 196 -2.24 15.37 -19.72
CA LEU A 196 -2.91 16.04 -20.84
C LEU A 196 -4.16 15.28 -21.28
N LYS A 197 -4.12 13.95 -21.33
CA LYS A 197 -5.33 13.13 -21.60
C LYS A 197 -6.39 13.30 -20.52
N GLN A 198 -5.99 13.41 -19.26
CA GLN A 198 -6.92 13.70 -18.16
C GLN A 198 -7.57 15.08 -18.35
N PHE A 199 -6.80 16.13 -18.62
CA PHE A 199 -7.34 17.47 -18.89
C PHE A 199 -8.25 17.53 -20.12
N GLU A 200 -7.98 16.72 -21.14
CA GLU A 200 -8.86 16.56 -22.30
C GLU A 200 -10.19 15.90 -21.91
N HIS A 201 -10.15 14.84 -21.09
CA HIS A 201 -11.36 14.18 -20.59
C HIS A 201 -12.21 15.11 -19.69
N GLU A 202 -11.55 15.97 -18.91
CA GLU A 202 -12.18 17.00 -18.09
C GLU A 202 -12.67 18.22 -18.90
N GLY A 203 -12.43 18.25 -20.22
CA GLY A 203 -12.83 19.37 -21.10
C GLY A 203 -12.01 20.65 -20.95
N LYS A 204 -10.90 20.61 -20.19
CA LYS A 204 -10.00 21.75 -19.95
C LYS A 204 -9.13 22.07 -21.16
N ILE A 205 -8.79 21.05 -21.96
CA ILE A 205 -8.01 21.19 -23.19
C ILE A 205 -8.57 20.31 -24.32
N GLU A 206 -8.00 20.44 -25.51
CA GLU A 206 -8.20 19.56 -26.66
C GLU A 206 -6.85 19.21 -27.29
N LEU A 207 -6.58 17.92 -27.50
CA LEU A 207 -5.34 17.44 -28.07
C LEU A 207 -5.47 17.19 -29.57
N LEU A 208 -4.55 17.75 -30.33
CA LEU A 208 -4.45 17.60 -31.78
C LEU A 208 -3.06 17.09 -32.14
N ARG A 209 -2.87 16.68 -33.40
CA ARG A 209 -1.55 16.22 -33.86
C ARG A 209 -0.55 17.38 -33.77
N ASN A 210 0.44 17.25 -32.89
CA ASN A 210 1.47 18.25 -32.60
C ASN A 210 0.96 19.61 -32.08
N LYS A 211 -0.27 19.66 -31.54
CA LYS A 211 -0.88 20.90 -31.03
C LYS A 211 -1.77 20.60 -29.82
N LEU A 212 -1.93 21.56 -28.92
CA LEU A 212 -3.05 21.55 -27.97
C LEU A 212 -3.79 22.89 -27.96
N ILE A 213 -5.10 22.83 -27.71
CA ILE A 213 -5.95 24.00 -27.51
C ILE A 213 -6.36 24.06 -26.04
N VAL A 214 -6.05 25.17 -25.36
CA VAL A 214 -6.44 25.41 -23.97
C VAL A 214 -7.82 26.06 -23.93
N LYS A 215 -8.81 25.39 -23.33
CA LYS A 215 -10.21 25.87 -23.27
C LYS A 215 -10.41 26.80 -22.08
N VAL A 216 -10.55 26.24 -20.87
CA VAL A 216 -10.68 27.00 -19.63
C VAL A 216 -10.08 26.17 -18.50
N PHE A 217 -9.18 26.80 -17.75
CA PHE A 217 -8.74 26.35 -16.44
C PHE A 217 -9.43 27.25 -15.43
N ASN A 218 -10.44 26.74 -14.71
CA ASN A 218 -11.03 27.48 -13.59
C ASN A 218 -10.01 27.64 -12.46
#